data_AF-A0A8J9WK15-F1
#
_entry.id   AF-A0A8J9WK15-F1
#
_cell.length_a   1.000
_cell.length_b   1.000
_cell.length_c   1.000
_cell.angle_alpha   90.00
_cell.angle_beta   90.00
_cell.angle_gamma   90.00
#
_symmetry.space_group_name_H-M   'P 1'
#
loop_
_entity.id
_entity.type
_entity.pdbx_description
1 polymer ?
#
loop_
_entity_poly.entity_id
_entity_poly.type
_entity_poly.pdbx_seq_one_letter_code
_entity_poly.pdbx_strand_id
1 'polypeptide(L)'
;MEEQKALPHMVHPHDTLRLGLGSLKDQASVVHPVEAIQKSYPKNQVELKLGMLRNLYGSALPARMQLDRQILSKAGRLPGMPSSHLGLQSLTGELDDFCFESYVGFAEDSETPGPDMHSLMEAKHKMGLPPVTRSIL
;
A
#
# COMPACT_ATOMS: atom_id res chain seq x y z
N MET A 1 -6.61 14.51 0.91
CA MET A 1 -6.17 14.33 2.30
C MET A 1 -4.88 15.11 2.43
N GLU A 2 -4.83 16.04 3.37
CA GLU A 2 -3.73 16.99 3.53
C GLU A 2 -2.39 16.24 3.63
N GLU A 3 -1.45 16.53 2.74
CA GLU A 3 -0.05 16.10 2.91
C GLU A 3 0.47 16.75 4.19
N GLN A 4 0.62 15.95 5.24
CA GLN A 4 1.14 16.40 6.51
C GLN A 4 2.55 16.94 6.31
N LYS A 5 2.67 18.26 6.37
CA LYS A 5 3.92 19.03 6.40
C LYS A 5 4.60 18.91 7.77
N ALA A 6 4.63 17.72 8.34
CA ALA A 6 5.27 17.41 9.62
C ALA A 6 6.38 16.39 9.37
N LEU A 7 7.54 16.58 10.01
CA LEU A 7 8.69 15.68 9.88
C LEU A 7 8.26 14.26 10.31
N PRO A 8 8.56 13.20 9.53
CA PRO A 8 8.02 11.86 9.75
C PRO A 8 8.34 11.29 11.15
N HIS A 9 9.50 11.63 11.73
CA HIS A 9 9.86 11.27 13.11
C HIS A 9 8.91 11.90 14.16
N MET A 10 8.36 13.08 13.92
CA MET A 10 7.51 13.77 14.90
C MET A 10 6.05 13.29 14.90
N VAL A 11 5.61 12.62 13.84
CA VAL A 11 4.21 12.16 13.71
C VAL A 11 3.99 10.85 14.45
N HIS A 12 4.98 9.95 14.45
CA HIS A 12 4.91 8.66 15.14
C HIS A 12 6.27 8.29 15.77
N PRO A 13 6.29 7.64 16.95
CA PRO A 13 7.53 7.19 17.57
C PRO A 13 8.28 6.22 16.63
N HIS A 14 9.50 6.58 16.27
CA HIS A 14 10.35 5.80 15.37
C HIS A 14 10.88 4.55 16.08
N ASP A 15 10.62 3.36 15.54
CA ASP A 15 11.14 2.09 16.08
C ASP A 15 12.63 1.92 15.73
N THR A 16 13.50 2.57 16.51
CA THR A 16 14.95 2.61 16.29
C THR A 16 15.63 1.25 16.37
N LEU A 17 15.06 0.32 17.14
CA LEU A 17 15.64 -1.01 17.32
C LEU A 17 15.39 -1.91 16.11
N ARG A 18 14.31 -1.67 15.36
CA ARG A 18 13.96 -2.46 14.18
C ARG A 18 14.36 -1.80 12.86
N LEU A 19 14.22 -0.47 12.77
CA LEU A 19 14.46 0.31 11.55
C LEU A 19 15.85 0.97 11.52
N GLY A 20 16.65 0.78 12.58
CA GLY A 20 17.95 1.42 12.73
C GLY A 20 17.87 2.87 13.21
N LEU A 21 19.02 3.53 13.34
CA LEU A 21 19.09 4.93 13.76
C LEU A 21 18.82 5.84 12.55
N GLY A 22 17.59 6.35 12.42
CA GLY A 22 17.24 7.33 11.39
C GLY A 22 17.82 8.72 11.70
N SER A 23 18.50 9.35 10.73
CA SER A 23 18.95 10.75 10.84
C SER A 23 17.89 11.70 10.27
N LEU A 24 17.56 12.77 11.00
CA LEU A 24 16.62 13.82 10.54
C LEU A 24 17.02 14.42 9.17
N LYS A 25 18.32 14.48 8.90
CA LYS A 25 18.87 15.02 7.65
C LYS A 25 18.54 14.14 6.45
N ASP A 26 18.48 12.83 6.64
CA ASP A 26 18.22 11.87 5.58
C ASP A 26 16.77 11.98 5.10
N GLN A 27 15.85 12.15 6.05
CA GLN A 27 14.41 12.32 5.83
C GLN A 27 14.02 13.68 5.24
N ALA A 28 14.85 14.72 5.45
CA ALA A 28 14.67 16.06 4.91
C ALA A 28 15.53 16.33 3.66
N SER A 29 16.26 15.32 3.18
CA SER A 29 17.14 15.47 2.02
C SER A 29 16.33 15.75 0.75
N VAL A 30 16.92 16.52 -0.17
CA VAL A 30 16.27 16.88 -1.43
C VAL A 30 16.18 15.63 -2.30
N VAL A 31 14.98 15.05 -2.34
CA VAL A 31 14.61 13.95 -3.24
C VAL A 31 14.76 14.43 -4.69
N HIS A 32 15.27 13.57 -5.56
CA HIS A 32 15.40 13.91 -6.99
C HIS A 32 14.02 14.28 -7.56
N PRO A 33 13.88 15.35 -8.37
CA PRO A 33 12.58 15.82 -8.83
C PRO A 33 11.82 14.74 -9.63
N VAL A 34 12.52 13.91 -10.39
CA VAL A 34 11.90 12.79 -11.12
C VAL A 34 11.39 11.70 -10.17
N GLU A 35 12.08 11.46 -9.05
CA GLU A 35 11.63 10.49 -8.07
C GLU A 35 10.34 10.96 -7.40
N ALA A 36 10.23 12.26 -7.08
CA ALA A 36 8.98 12.83 -6.57
C ALA A 36 7.82 12.70 -7.58
N ILE A 37 8.10 12.90 -8.87
CA ILE A 37 7.12 12.71 -9.95
C ILE A 37 6.71 11.23 -10.04
N GLN A 38 7.66 10.30 -10.03
CA GLN A 38 7.38 8.87 -10.09
C GLN A 38 6.53 8.39 -8.90
N LYS A 39 6.82 8.86 -7.69
CA LYS A 39 6.06 8.52 -6.48
C LYS A 39 4.62 9.06 -6.52
N SER A 40 4.39 10.24 -7.10
CA SER A 40 3.06 10.86 -7.17
C SER A 40 2.25 10.45 -8.41
N TYR A 41 2.91 9.98 -9.47
CA TYR A 41 2.31 9.59 -10.74
C TYR A 41 1.06 8.70 -10.62
N PRO A 42 1.07 7.55 -9.91
CA PRO A 42 -0.10 6.66 -9.89
C PRO A 42 -1.32 7.32 -9.25
N LYS A 43 -1.14 8.13 -8.20
CA LYS A 43 -2.23 8.87 -7.54
C LYS A 43 -2.82 9.91 -8.50
N ASN A 44 -1.95 10.67 -9.15
CA ASN A 44 -2.35 11.70 -10.11
C ASN A 44 -3.11 11.09 -11.30
N GLN A 45 -2.67 9.94 -11.82
CA GLN A 45 -3.37 9.24 -12.91
C GLN A 45 -4.80 8.84 -12.52
N VAL A 46 -4.99 8.31 -11.31
CA VAL A 46 -6.32 7.95 -10.80
C VAL A 46 -7.21 9.18 -10.64
N GLU A 47 -6.67 10.26 -10.07
CA GLU A 47 -7.42 11.52 -9.88
C GLU A 47 -7.82 12.15 -11.22
N LEU A 48 -6.91 12.18 -12.19
CA LEU A 48 -7.18 12.67 -13.54
C LEU A 48 -8.26 11.84 -14.24
N LYS A 49 -8.19 10.50 -14.16
CA LYS A 49 -9.20 9.59 -14.74
C LYS A 49 -10.58 9.80 -14.11
N LEU A 50 -10.66 9.92 -12.78
CA LEU A 50 -11.92 10.17 -12.09
C LEU A 50 -12.48 11.57 -12.40
N GLY A 51 -11.62 12.58 -12.50
CA GLY A 51 -12.00 13.93 -12.92
C GLY A 51 -12.57 13.97 -14.34
N MET A 52 -11.94 13.26 -15.27
CA MET A 52 -12.43 13.09 -16.63
C MET A 52 -13.82 12.43 -16.66
N LEU A 53 -13.99 11.31 -15.96
CA LEU A 53 -15.28 10.61 -15.89
C LEU A 53 -16.38 11.46 -15.27
N ARG A 54 -16.04 12.26 -14.26
CA ARG A 54 -16.96 13.23 -13.66
C ARG A 54 -17.44 14.26 -14.69
N ASN A 55 -16.54 14.76 -15.52
CA ASN A 55 -16.86 15.77 -16.53
C ASN A 55 -17.71 15.20 -17.67
N LEU A 56 -17.46 13.95 -18.07
CA LEU A 56 -18.16 13.30 -19.18
C LEU A 56 -19.52 12.71 -18.78
N TYR A 57 -19.58 12.05 -17.62
CA TYR A 57 -20.72 11.22 -17.22
C TYR A 57 -21.41 11.71 -15.93
N GLY A 58 -20.94 12.82 -15.37
CA GLY A 58 -21.43 13.35 -14.10
C GLY A 58 -20.81 12.69 -12.87
N SER A 59 -21.21 13.15 -11.69
CA SER A 59 -20.60 12.72 -10.41
C SER A 59 -20.94 11.29 -9.98
N ALA A 60 -22.02 10.71 -10.50
CA ALA A 60 -22.49 9.39 -10.07
C ALA A 60 -21.55 8.25 -10.48
N LEU A 61 -20.97 8.31 -11.68
CA LEU A 61 -20.08 7.28 -12.20
C LEU A 61 -18.79 7.11 -11.38
N PRO A 62 -17.98 8.16 -11.14
CA PRO A 62 -16.78 8.03 -10.31
C PRO A 62 -17.11 7.63 -8.87
N ALA A 63 -18.25 8.08 -8.32
CA ALA A 63 -18.70 7.66 -6.99
C ALA A 63 -18.99 6.16 -6.94
N ARG A 64 -19.69 5.62 -7.94
CA ARG A 64 -19.92 4.17 -8.07
C ARG A 64 -18.61 3.41 -8.18
N MET A 65 -17.68 3.85 -9.02
CA MET A 65 -16.37 3.19 -9.17
C MET A 65 -15.56 3.18 -7.87
N GLN A 66 -15.64 4.25 -7.07
CA GLN A 66 -15.02 4.30 -5.74
C GLN A 66 -15.66 3.29 -4.78
N LEU A 67 -16.99 3.14 -4.81
CA LEU A 67 -17.69 2.12 -4.02
C LEU A 67 -17.29 0.71 -4.45
N ASP A 68 -17.28 0.44 -5.75
CA ASP A 68 -16.88 -0.87 -6.31
C ASP A 68 -15.44 -1.20 -5.87
N ARG A 69 -14.50 -0.24 -5.95
CA ARG A 69 -13.13 -0.40 -5.46
C ARG A 69 -13.08 -0.74 -3.97
N GLN A 70 -13.87 -0.05 -3.13
CA GLN A 70 -13.90 -0.30 -1.67
C GLN A 70 -14.51 -1.66 -1.31
N ILE A 71 -15.49 -2.13 -2.06
CA ILE A 71 -16.11 -3.44 -1.85
C ILE A 71 -15.10 -4.52 -2.24
N LEU A 72 -14.48 -4.40 -3.42
CA LEU A 72 -13.52 -5.37 -3.93
C LEU A 72 -12.22 -5.39 -3.10
N SER A 73 -11.80 -4.28 -2.50
CA SER A 73 -10.61 -4.23 -1.64
C SER A 73 -10.79 -4.92 -0.30
N LYS A 74 -12.03 -5.19 0.13
CA LYS A 74 -12.32 -5.85 1.41
C LYS A 74 -12.44 -7.37 1.28
N ALA A 75 -12.61 -7.87 0.05
CA ALA A 75 -12.71 -9.30 -0.20
C ALA A 75 -11.33 -9.95 -0.04
N GLY A 76 -11.11 -10.69 1.05
CA GLY A 76 -9.83 -11.31 1.35
C GLY A 76 -9.95 -12.50 2.29
N ARG A 77 -8.86 -13.26 2.41
CA ARG A 77 -8.77 -14.45 3.27
C ARG A 77 -8.37 -14.07 4.71
N LEU A 78 -8.17 -15.08 5.55
CA LEU A 78 -7.61 -14.92 6.90
C LEU A 78 -6.26 -14.18 6.85
N PRO A 79 -5.91 -13.42 7.90
CA PRO A 79 -4.62 -12.74 7.93
C PRO A 79 -3.47 -13.77 7.86
N GLY A 80 -2.49 -13.52 6.99
CA GLY A 80 -1.40 -14.45 6.70
C GLY A 80 -1.63 -15.36 5.49
N MET A 81 -2.83 -15.38 4.91
CA MET A 81 -3.08 -16.07 3.64
C MET A 81 -3.14 -15.08 2.47
N PRO A 82 -2.44 -15.36 1.34
CA PRO A 82 -2.57 -14.60 0.11
C PRO A 82 -4.02 -14.47 -0.33
N SER A 83 -4.41 -13.27 -0.77
CA SER A 83 -5.72 -13.06 -1.41
C SER A 83 -5.55 -12.52 -2.81
N SER A 84 -6.07 -13.29 -3.78
CA SER A 84 -6.11 -12.90 -5.18
C SER A 84 -7.22 -11.86 -5.37
N HIS A 85 -6.87 -10.58 -5.38
CA HIS A 85 -7.79 -9.46 -5.56
C HIS A 85 -8.16 -9.26 -7.04
N LEU A 86 -8.49 -10.34 -7.75
CA LEU A 86 -8.66 -10.36 -9.21
C LEU A 86 -9.69 -9.32 -9.69
N GLY A 87 -10.82 -9.21 -8.99
CA GLY A 87 -11.85 -8.22 -9.32
C GLY A 87 -11.35 -6.77 -9.16
N LEU A 88 -10.57 -6.50 -8.12
CA LEU A 88 -9.98 -5.17 -7.91
C LEU A 88 -8.96 -4.86 -9.01
N GLN A 89 -8.09 -5.82 -9.34
CA GLN A 89 -7.07 -5.69 -10.39
C GLN A 89 -7.70 -5.47 -11.76
N SER A 90 -8.81 -6.15 -12.05
CA SER A 90 -9.58 -5.93 -13.28
C SER A 90 -10.20 -4.52 -13.33
N LEU A 91 -10.72 -4.02 -12.20
CA LEU A 91 -11.28 -2.66 -12.13
C LEU A 91 -10.20 -1.57 -12.28
N THR A 92 -9.00 -1.79 -11.75
CA THR A 92 -7.88 -0.83 -11.81
C THR A 92 -7.16 -0.87 -13.15
N GLY A 93 -7.18 -2.02 -13.84
CA GLY A 93 -6.37 -2.28 -15.03
C GLY A 93 -5.00 -2.89 -14.72
N GLU A 94 -4.69 -3.13 -13.44
CA GLU A 94 -3.41 -3.74 -13.01
C GLU A 94 -3.27 -5.20 -13.48
N LEU A 95 -4.36 -5.83 -13.91
CA LEU A 95 -4.37 -7.22 -14.39
C LEU A 95 -3.51 -7.42 -15.65
N ASP A 96 -3.41 -6.39 -16.50
CA ASP A 96 -2.67 -6.43 -17.76
C ASP A 96 -1.25 -5.85 -17.63
N ASP A 97 -0.91 -5.28 -16.47
CA ASP A 97 0.37 -4.64 -16.22
C ASP A 97 1.43 -5.67 -15.78
N PHE A 98 2.58 -5.66 -16.46
CA PHE A 98 3.70 -6.53 -16.11
C PHE A 98 4.66 -5.80 -15.15
N CYS A 99 4.68 -6.24 -13.88
CA CYS A 99 5.46 -5.61 -12.82
C CYS A 99 6.71 -6.44 -12.48
N PHE A 100 7.58 -5.89 -11.64
CA PHE A 100 8.80 -6.55 -11.19
C PHE A 100 8.51 -7.86 -10.45
N GLU A 101 7.44 -7.87 -9.65
CA GLU A 101 6.95 -9.03 -8.90
C GLU A 101 6.54 -10.18 -9.84
N SER A 102 6.13 -9.88 -11.07
CA SER A 102 5.83 -10.90 -12.09
C SER A 102 7.09 -11.64 -12.56
N TYR A 103 8.27 -11.03 -12.43
CA TYR A 103 9.55 -11.64 -12.79
C TYR A 103 10.25 -12.31 -11.59
N VAL A 104 10.28 -11.64 -10.43
CA VAL A 104 11.04 -12.10 -9.24
C VAL A 104 10.18 -12.93 -8.27
N GLY A 105 8.86 -12.87 -8.40
CA GLY A 105 7.91 -13.50 -7.47
C GLY A 105 7.43 -12.54 -6.39
N PHE A 106 6.34 -12.91 -5.71
CA PHE A 106 5.81 -12.13 -4.60
C PHE A 106 6.54 -12.46 -3.30
N ALA A 107 6.63 -11.48 -2.38
CA ALA A 107 7.16 -11.73 -1.05
C ALA A 107 6.38 -12.80 -0.27
N GLU A 108 5.12 -13.04 -0.65
CA GLU A 108 4.26 -14.08 -0.09
C GLU A 108 4.69 -15.50 -0.50
N ASP A 109 5.43 -15.64 -1.60
CA ASP A 109 5.96 -16.91 -2.10
C ASP A 109 7.33 -17.25 -1.50
N SER A 110 7.81 -16.46 -0.53
CA SER A 110 9.09 -16.70 0.13
C SER A 110 9.12 -18.05 0.84
N GLU A 111 10.23 -18.78 0.70
CA GLU A 111 10.48 -20.03 1.42
C GLU A 111 10.58 -19.84 2.94
N THR A 112 10.88 -18.62 3.38
CA THR A 112 10.95 -18.28 4.81
C THR A 112 9.55 -18.29 5.40
N PRO A 113 9.28 -19.09 6.46
CA PRO A 113 7.96 -19.12 7.06
C PRO A 113 7.59 -17.73 7.59
N GLY A 114 6.40 -17.26 7.19
CA GLY A 114 5.81 -16.04 7.71
C GLY A 114 5.54 -16.12 9.23
N PRO A 115 5.06 -15.02 9.82
CA PRO A 115 4.71 -15.02 11.23
C PRO A 115 3.50 -15.94 11.47
N ASP A 116 3.43 -16.48 12.69
CA ASP A 116 2.36 -17.39 13.10
C ASP A 116 0.96 -16.77 12.91
N MET A 117 -0.01 -17.58 12.41
CA MET A 117 -1.36 -17.14 12.09
C MET A 117 -2.13 -16.65 13.31
N HIS A 118 -1.91 -17.27 14.48
CA HIS A 118 -2.56 -16.83 15.71
C HIS A 118 -2.12 -15.40 16.06
N SER A 119 -0.80 -15.15 16.02
CA SER A 119 -0.23 -13.82 16.25
C SER A 119 -0.75 -12.77 15.25
N LEU A 120 -0.89 -13.14 13.97
CA LEU A 120 -1.49 -12.28 12.94
C LEU A 120 -2.96 -11.94 13.21
N MET A 121 -3.73 -12.91 13.72
CA MET A 121 -5.14 -12.73 14.05
C MET A 121 -5.33 -11.81 15.26
N GLU A 122 -4.49 -11.98 16.30
CA GLU A 122 -4.47 -11.09 17.46
C GLU A 122 -4.15 -9.64 17.06
N ALA A 123 -3.16 -9.45 16.19
CA ALA A 123 -2.79 -8.12 15.70
C ALA A 123 -3.93 -7.48 14.87
N LYS A 124 -4.61 -8.26 14.00
CA LYS A 124 -5.78 -7.78 13.25
C LYS A 124 -6.93 -7.35 14.18
N HIS A 125 -7.11 -8.02 15.32
CA HIS A 125 -8.09 -7.65 16.34
C HIS A 125 -7.56 -6.62 17.36
N LYS A 126 -6.32 -6.14 17.23
CA LYS A 126 -5.66 -5.21 18.16
C LYS A 126 -5.54 -5.74 19.59
N MET A 127 -5.47 -7.07 19.75
CA MET A 127 -5.38 -7.75 21.05
C MET A 127 -3.94 -8.13 21.43
N GLY A 128 -3.01 -8.19 20.46
CA GLY A 128 -1.62 -8.59 20.66
C GLY A 128 -0.61 -7.63 20.02
N LEU A 129 0.68 -7.88 20.23
CA LEU A 129 1.75 -7.14 19.55
C LEU A 129 1.75 -7.45 18.04
N PRO A 130 2.12 -6.49 17.18
CA PRO A 130 2.24 -6.75 15.75
C PRO A 130 3.29 -7.85 15.50
N PRO A 131 3.00 -8.81 14.61
CA PRO A 131 3.94 -9.88 14.29
C PRO A 131 5.18 -9.28 13.63
N VAL A 132 6.34 -9.70 14.10
CA VAL A 132 7.63 -9.27 13.56
C VAL A 132 8.27 -10.46 12.88
N THR A 133 8.44 -10.38 11.57
CA THR A 133 9.39 -11.25 10.87
C THR A 133 10.77 -10.60 10.94
N ARG A 134 11.79 -11.37 11.31
CA ARG A 134 13.18 -10.95 11.06
C ARG A 134 13.38 -10.95 9.54
N SER A 135 13.73 -9.82 8.95
CA SER A 135 14.44 -9.84 7.67
C SER A 135 15.86 -10.36 7.97
N ILE A 136 16.14 -11.59 7.58
CA ILE A 136 17.52 -12.07 7.58
C ILE A 136 18.10 -11.59 6.26
N LEU A 137 18.88 -10.51 6.36
CA LEU A 137 19.62 -9.79 5.30
C LEU A 137 18.77 -8.86 4.42
#